data_AF-A0A924UXP4-F1
#
_entry.id   AF-A0A924UXP4-F1
#
_cell.length_a   1.000
_cell.length_b   1.000
_cell.length_c   1.000
_cell.angle_alpha   90.00
_cell.angle_beta   90.00
_cell.angle_gamma   90.00
#
_symmetry.space_group_name_H-M   'P 1'
#
loop_
_entity.id
_entity.type
_entity.pdbx_description
1 polymer ?
#
loop_
_entity_poly.entity_id
_entity_poly.type
_entity_poly.pdbx_seq_one_letter_code
_entity_poly.pdbx_strand_id
1 'polypeptide(L)'
;MKTFKLENEPKIEPGFKTPDYYFENFSIKMMEQLPVSEPKVISIFQKRKLLILLSTAAVLIFALLIPILSPTESNTKELDTVAIENYITYQSNVNQYDLIIGLETEDIEKINSSIVLEDETIEDHLSTNSNLENLILE
;
A
#
# COMPACT_ATOMS: atom_id res chain seq x y z
N MET A 1 10.36 -98.05 -50.90
CA MET A 1 9.90 -97.16 -49.81
C MET A 1 8.58 -97.73 -49.28
N LYS A 2 8.43 -97.98 -47.98
CA LYS A 2 7.19 -98.52 -47.41
C LYS A 2 6.10 -97.44 -47.47
N THR A 3 4.87 -97.81 -47.81
CA THR A 3 3.72 -96.90 -47.88
C THR A 3 3.31 -96.47 -46.48
N PHE A 4 3.43 -95.17 -46.17
CA PHE A 4 2.99 -94.60 -44.90
C PHE A 4 1.45 -94.50 -44.90
N LYS A 5 0.78 -95.35 -44.12
CA LYS A 5 -0.70 -95.39 -44.02
C LYS A 5 -1.14 -94.72 -42.72
N LEU A 6 -1.64 -93.48 -42.82
CA LEU A 6 -2.03 -92.67 -41.65
C LEU A 6 -3.30 -93.18 -40.93
N GLU A 7 -4.11 -94.01 -41.58
CA GLU A 7 -5.42 -94.40 -41.07
C GLU A 7 -5.41 -95.50 -39.99
N ASN A 8 -4.29 -96.22 -39.79
CA ASN A 8 -4.26 -97.43 -38.95
C ASN A 8 -3.22 -97.40 -37.82
N GLU A 9 -2.53 -96.28 -37.58
CA GLU A 9 -1.60 -96.13 -36.45
C GLU A 9 -2.20 -95.25 -35.34
N PRO A 10 -1.95 -95.56 -34.04
CA PRO A 10 -2.44 -94.73 -32.95
C PRO A 10 -1.86 -93.32 -33.09
N LYS A 11 -2.75 -92.32 -33.09
CA LYS A 11 -2.39 -90.91 -33.24
C LYS A 11 -1.36 -90.54 -32.17
N ILE A 12 -0.15 -90.19 -32.60
CA ILE A 12 0.94 -89.79 -31.71
C ILE A 12 0.46 -88.59 -30.90
N GLU A 13 0.55 -88.67 -29.57
CA GLU A 13 0.19 -87.53 -28.73
C GLU A 13 1.18 -86.38 -28.99
N PRO A 14 0.69 -85.14 -29.11
CA PRO A 14 1.58 -84.00 -29.27
C PRO A 14 2.47 -83.89 -28.03
N GLY A 15 3.79 -83.88 -28.24
CA GLY A 15 4.78 -83.78 -27.15
C GLY A 15 4.76 -82.43 -26.40
N PHE A 16 4.04 -81.45 -26.93
CA PHE A 16 3.79 -80.17 -26.30
C PHE A 16 2.28 -79.95 -26.17
N LYS A 17 1.76 -80.12 -24.95
CA LYS A 17 0.40 -79.70 -24.58
C LYS A 17 0.51 -78.46 -23.70
N THR A 18 -0.31 -77.45 -23.98
CA THR A 18 -0.43 -76.30 -23.08
C THR A 18 -1.08 -76.73 -21.77
N PRO A 19 -0.67 -76.16 -20.62
CA PRO A 19 -1.35 -76.39 -19.36
C PRO A 19 -2.84 -76.05 -19.44
N ASP A 20 -3.63 -76.70 -18.59
CA ASP A 20 -5.06 -76.41 -18.49
C ASP A 20 -5.27 -74.92 -18.20
N TYR A 21 -6.24 -74.31 -18.90
CA TYR A 21 -6.63 -72.90 -18.74
C TYR A 21 -5.51 -71.88 -19.02
N TYR A 22 -4.44 -72.26 -19.75
CA TYR A 22 -3.34 -71.34 -20.09
C TYR A 22 -3.83 -70.07 -20.81
N PHE A 23 -4.66 -70.23 -21.84
CA PHE A 23 -5.19 -69.10 -22.62
C PHE A 23 -6.27 -68.33 -21.87
N GLU A 24 -7.10 -69.01 -21.09
CA GLU A 24 -8.16 -68.38 -20.28
C GLU A 24 -7.57 -67.42 -19.23
N ASN A 25 -6.49 -67.83 -18.57
CA ASN A 25 -5.86 -67.05 -17.50
C ASN A 25 -4.78 -66.08 -18.00
N PHE A 26 -4.42 -66.12 -19.29
CA PHE A 26 -3.38 -65.27 -19.85
C PHE A 26 -3.71 -63.78 -19.73
N SER A 27 -4.95 -63.40 -20.06
CA SER A 27 -5.40 -62.01 -20.01
C SER A 27 -5.32 -61.41 -18.60
N ILE A 28 -5.70 -62.21 -17.60
CA ILE A 28 -5.66 -61.82 -16.18
C ILE A 28 -4.21 -61.56 -15.75
N LYS A 29 -3.31 -62.51 -16.01
CA LYS A 29 -1.89 -62.38 -15.67
C LYS A 29 -1.23 -61.20 -16.36
N MET A 30 -1.59 -60.94 -17.62
CA MET A 30 -1.10 -59.79 -18.37
C MET A 30 -1.54 -58.49 -17.70
N MET A 31 -2.82 -58.37 -17.31
CA MET A 31 -3.37 -57.17 -16.69
C MET A 31 -2.74 -56.89 -15.31
N GLU A 32 -2.50 -57.93 -14.52
CA GLU A 32 -1.84 -57.83 -13.21
C GLU A 32 -0.36 -57.41 -13.28
N GLN A 33 0.31 -57.72 -14.40
CA GLN A 33 1.71 -57.36 -14.63
C GLN A 33 1.88 -55.94 -15.18
N LEU A 34 0.80 -55.27 -15.58
CA LEU A 34 0.87 -53.89 -16.02
C LEU A 34 1.04 -52.96 -14.80
N PRO A 35 1.97 -51.99 -14.85
CA PRO A 35 2.11 -51.02 -13.78
C PRO A 35 0.81 -50.22 -13.66
N VAL A 36 0.15 -50.32 -12.51
CA VAL A 36 -1.01 -49.50 -12.18
C VAL A 36 -0.52 -48.06 -12.04
N SER A 37 -0.59 -47.30 -13.13
CA SER A 37 -0.31 -45.88 -13.11
C SER A 37 -1.52 -45.17 -12.53
N GLU A 38 -1.55 -45.04 -11.20
CA GLU A 38 -2.51 -44.15 -10.56
C GLU A 38 -2.23 -42.71 -11.02
N PRO A 39 -3.21 -41.99 -11.59
CA PRO A 39 -3.00 -40.60 -11.95
C PRO A 39 -2.68 -39.80 -10.70
N LYS A 40 -1.59 -39.03 -10.74
CA LYS A 40 -1.17 -38.16 -9.63
C LYS A 40 -2.23 -37.08 -9.39
N VAL A 41 -3.19 -37.37 -8.52
CA VAL A 41 -4.23 -36.43 -8.14
C VAL A 41 -3.68 -35.43 -7.12
N ILE A 42 -3.70 -34.15 -7.49
CA ILE A 42 -3.43 -33.06 -6.56
C ILE A 42 -4.75 -32.45 -6.09
N SER A 43 -4.92 -32.32 -4.78
CA SER A 43 -6.14 -31.72 -4.22
C SER A 43 -6.18 -30.22 -4.54
N ILE A 44 -7.15 -29.81 -5.36
CA ILE A 44 -7.37 -28.40 -5.74
C ILE A 44 -7.77 -27.55 -4.52
N PHE A 45 -8.44 -28.16 -3.54
CA PHE A 45 -8.92 -27.48 -2.34
C PHE A 45 -7.80 -27.09 -1.36
N GLN A 46 -6.67 -27.81 -1.39
CA GLN A 46 -5.50 -27.46 -0.58
C GLN A 46 -4.89 -26.11 -1.02
N LYS A 47 -4.90 -25.82 -2.32
CA LYS A 47 -4.39 -24.56 -2.86
C LYS A 47 -5.29 -23.36 -2.55
N ARG A 48 -6.59 -23.57 -2.35
CA ARG A 48 -7.53 -22.49 -1.99
C ARG A 48 -7.19 -21.85 -0.64
N LYS A 49 -6.85 -22.65 0.37
CA LYS A 49 -6.44 -22.12 1.68
C LYS A 49 -5.17 -21.27 1.59
N LEU A 50 -4.19 -21.73 0.81
CA LEU A 50 -2.96 -20.97 0.55
C LEU A 50 -3.27 -19.66 -0.18
N LEU A 51 -4.11 -19.68 -1.21
CA LEU A 51 -4.50 -18.47 -1.94
C LEU A 51 -5.26 -17.46 -1.07
N ILE A 52 -6.14 -17.93 -0.19
CA ILE A 52 -6.86 -17.07 0.76
C ILE A 52 -5.87 -16.43 1.74
N LEU A 53 -4.93 -17.21 2.28
CA LEU A 53 -3.90 -16.71 3.20
C LEU A 53 -2.93 -15.71 2.53
N LEU A 54 -2.56 -15.97 1.27
CA LEU A 54 -1.73 -15.06 0.48
C LEU A 54 -2.48 -13.75 0.17
N SER A 55 -3.77 -13.85 -0.14
CA SER A 55 -4.63 -12.70 -0.44
C SER A 55 -4.80 -11.78 0.77
N THR A 56 -5.07 -12.34 1.96
CA THR A 56 -5.15 -11.54 3.19
C THR A 56 -3.83 -10.88 3.54
N ALA A 57 -2.70 -11.57 3.36
CA ALA A 57 -1.37 -10.97 3.55
C ALA A 57 -1.12 -9.80 2.58
N ALA A 58 -1.48 -9.94 1.31
CA ALA A 58 -1.31 -8.88 0.31
C ALA A 58 -2.16 -7.63 0.65
N VAL A 59 -3.42 -7.81 1.06
CA VAL A 59 -4.30 -6.70 1.47
C VAL A 59 -3.71 -5.95 2.67
N LEU A 60 -3.14 -6.65 3.64
CA LEU A 60 -2.47 -6.01 4.79
C LEU A 60 -1.25 -5.20 4.36
N ILE A 61 -0.43 -5.73 3.46
CA ILE A 61 0.74 -5.02 2.92
C ILE A 61 0.30 -3.75 2.18
N PHE A 62 -0.70 -3.86 1.31
CA PHE A 62 -1.25 -2.69 0.61
C PHE A 62 -1.81 -1.66 1.58
N ALA A 63 -2.56 -2.08 2.61
CA ALA A 63 -3.10 -1.18 3.62
C ALA A 63 -1.99 -0.43 4.39
N LEU A 64 -0.90 -1.11 4.71
CA LEU A 64 0.27 -0.52 5.38
C LEU A 64 1.06 0.44 4.47
N LEU A 65 0.99 0.26 3.15
CA LEU A 65 1.65 1.12 2.17
C LEU A 65 0.85 2.39 1.83
N ILE A 66 -0.46 2.47 2.14
CA ILE A 66 -1.31 3.63 1.82
C ILE A 66 -0.69 4.97 2.28
N PRO A 67 -0.19 5.12 3.52
CA PRO A 67 0.37 6.39 4.00
C PRO A 67 1.66 6.81 3.29
N ILE A 68 2.37 5.85 2.69
CA ILE A 68 3.64 6.08 1.98
C ILE A 68 3.36 6.59 0.55
N LEU A 69 2.32 6.07 -0.10
CA LEU A 69 1.95 6.47 -1.47
C LEU A 69 1.12 7.75 -1.51
N SER A 70 0.42 8.07 -0.42
CA SER A 70 -0.37 9.29 -0.29
C SER A 70 0.14 10.08 0.91
N PRO A 71 1.27 10.83 0.78
CA PRO A 71 1.60 11.81 1.79
C PRO A 71 0.41 12.76 1.90
N THR A 72 -0.18 12.83 3.10
CA THR A 72 -1.17 13.87 3.39
C THR A 72 -0.44 15.19 3.23
N GLU A 73 -0.66 15.85 2.09
CA GLU A 73 -0.41 17.28 1.93
C GLU A 73 -1.20 17.94 3.06
N SER A 74 -0.52 18.37 4.13
CA SER A 74 -1.14 19.26 5.08
C SER A 74 -1.41 20.53 4.29
N ASN A 75 -2.63 20.65 3.76
CA ASN A 75 -3.17 21.91 3.31
C ASN A 75 -3.28 22.79 4.57
N THR A 76 -2.16 23.29 5.05
CA THR A 76 -2.13 24.49 5.88
C THR A 76 -2.74 25.53 4.97
N LYS A 77 -4.06 25.74 5.11
CA LYS A 77 -4.72 26.87 4.50
C LYS A 77 -3.92 28.07 4.97
N GLU A 78 -3.12 28.61 4.07
CA GLU A 78 -2.39 29.83 4.31
C GLU A 78 -3.44 30.85 4.74
N LEU A 79 -3.28 31.39 5.93
CA LEU A 79 -4.30 32.26 6.50
C LEU A 79 -4.39 33.48 5.61
N ASP A 80 -5.60 33.74 5.10
CA ASP A 80 -5.86 34.89 4.24
C ASP A 80 -5.50 36.18 5.00
N THR A 81 -4.75 37.07 4.37
CA THR A 81 -4.26 38.31 4.99
C THR A 81 -5.42 39.18 5.45
N VAL A 82 -6.52 39.18 4.67
CA VAL A 82 -7.76 39.89 5.02
C VAL A 82 -8.42 39.28 6.26
N ALA A 83 -8.34 37.96 6.44
CA ALA A 83 -8.86 37.32 7.65
C ALA A 83 -8.04 37.69 8.89
N ILE A 84 -6.71 37.78 8.76
CA ILE A 84 -5.81 38.22 9.84
C ILE A 84 -6.08 39.68 10.21
N GLU A 85 -6.19 40.57 9.22
CA GLU A 85 -6.47 41.99 9.43
C GLU A 85 -7.80 42.21 10.16
N ASN A 86 -8.86 41.51 9.72
CA ASN A 86 -10.15 41.55 10.38
C ASN A 86 -10.07 41.03 11.83
N TYR A 87 -9.31 39.96 12.07
CA TYR A 87 -9.11 39.43 13.42
C TYR A 87 -8.44 40.46 14.34
N ILE A 88 -7.34 41.07 13.89
CA ILE A 88 -6.61 42.07 14.69
C ILE A 88 -7.45 43.33 14.90
N THR A 89 -8.23 43.75 13.90
CA THR A 89 -9.02 44.98 13.96
C THR A 89 -10.24 44.85 14.87
N TYR A 90 -10.95 43.73 14.81
CA TYR A 90 -12.22 43.56 15.54
C TYR A 90 -12.06 42.86 16.89
N GLN A 91 -10.98 42.14 17.12
CA GLN A 91 -10.77 41.43 18.37
C GLN A 91 -9.99 42.31 19.37
N SER A 92 -10.58 42.57 20.52
CA SER A 92 -10.01 43.46 21.55
C SER A 92 -8.96 42.81 22.46
N ASN A 93 -8.46 41.62 22.11
CA ASN A 93 -7.53 40.85 22.96
C ASN A 93 -6.06 41.07 22.61
N VAL A 94 -5.77 41.79 21.52
CA VAL A 94 -4.41 42.14 21.11
C VAL A 94 -4.25 43.65 21.29
N ASN A 95 -3.26 44.05 22.09
CA ASN A 95 -2.88 45.45 22.25
C ASN A 95 -1.73 45.81 21.31
N GLN A 96 -1.54 47.11 21.04
CA GLN A 96 -0.44 47.63 20.24
C GLN A 96 0.93 47.18 20.75
N TYR A 97 1.12 47.10 22.08
CA TYR A 97 2.37 46.59 22.66
C TYR A 97 2.61 45.11 22.36
N ASP A 98 1.57 44.29 22.29
CA ASP A 98 1.69 42.86 21.96
C ASP A 98 2.15 42.67 20.51
N LEU A 99 1.70 43.56 19.61
CA LEU A 99 2.14 43.57 18.21
C LEU A 99 3.61 44.00 18.09
N ILE A 100 4.02 45.03 18.83
CA ILE A 100 5.39 45.55 18.82
C ILE A 100 6.39 44.51 19.33
N ILE A 101 6.04 43.73 20.37
CA ILE A 101 6.87 42.65 20.90
C ILE A 101 7.13 41.56 19.84
N GLY A 102 6.19 41.36 18.91
CA GLY A 102 6.31 40.38 17.84
C GLY A 102 7.12 40.84 16.62
N LEU A 103 7.53 42.10 16.56
CA LEU A 103 8.32 42.65 15.44
C LEU A 103 9.82 42.50 15.71
N GLU A 104 10.56 42.02 14.72
CA GLU A 104 12.02 41.99 14.79
C GLU A 104 12.62 43.37 14.44
N THR A 105 13.87 43.61 14.83
CA THR A 105 14.57 44.88 14.55
C THR A 105 14.60 45.21 13.05
N GLU A 106 14.71 44.19 12.20
CA GLU A 106 14.67 44.36 10.73
C GLU A 106 13.30 44.82 10.23
N ASP A 107 12.21 44.35 10.84
CA ASP A 107 10.85 44.75 10.47
C ASP A 107 10.59 46.21 10.84
N ILE A 108 11.08 46.64 12.01
CA ILE A 108 10.99 48.03 12.48
C ILE A 108 11.76 48.97 11.54
N GLU A 109 12.94 48.58 11.07
CA GLU A 109 13.74 49.36 10.12
C GLU A 109 13.01 49.55 8.78
N LYS A 110 12.31 48.52 8.31
CA LYS A 110 11.49 48.58 7.08
C LYS A 110 10.30 49.52 7.22
N ILE A 111 9.68 49.61 8.41
CA ILE A 111 8.58 50.54 8.69
C ILE A 111 9.05 52.01 8.61
N ASN A 112 10.26 52.28 9.10
CA ASN A 112 10.81 53.64 9.24
C ASN A 112 11.10 54.36 7.90
N SER A 113 11.11 53.66 6.78
CA SER A 113 11.68 54.18 5.53
C SER A 113 10.76 55.09 4.70
N SER A 114 9.48 55.25 5.07
CA SER A 114 8.46 55.87 4.19
C SER A 114 7.66 57.04 4.78
N ILE A 115 7.80 57.32 6.08
CA ILE A 115 6.98 58.33 6.76
C ILE A 115 7.79 59.63 6.82
N VAL A 116 7.49 60.55 5.91
CA VAL A 116 7.98 61.94 5.97
C VAL A 116 7.16 62.65 7.04
N LEU A 117 7.72 62.81 8.24
CA LEU A 117 7.12 63.62 9.29
C LEU A 117 7.54 65.08 9.07
N GLU A 118 6.57 65.96 8.93
CA GLU A 118 6.83 67.40 8.85
C GLU A 118 6.98 67.97 10.27
N ASP A 119 8.00 68.82 10.49
CA ASP A 119 8.31 69.38 11.81
C ASP A 119 7.11 70.11 12.44
N GLU A 120 6.28 70.78 11.63
CA GLU A 120 5.06 71.47 12.07
C GLU A 120 4.03 70.50 12.66
N THR A 121 3.87 69.31 12.05
CA THR A 121 2.96 68.27 12.54
C THR A 121 3.42 67.67 13.86
N ILE A 122 4.74 67.55 14.05
CA ILE A 122 5.34 67.08 15.30
C ILE A 122 5.14 68.14 16.39
N GLU A 123 5.41 69.41 16.09
CA GLU A 123 5.24 70.51 17.05
C GLU A 123 3.79 70.65 17.51
N ASP A 124 2.81 70.56 16.61
CA ASP A 124 1.39 70.62 16.95
C ASP A 124 0.95 69.43 17.82
N HIS A 125 1.37 68.22 17.47
CA HIS A 125 1.05 67.02 18.26
C HIS A 125 1.66 67.05 19.66
N LEU A 126 2.92 67.49 19.77
CA LEU A 126 3.61 67.59 21.05
C LEU A 126 3.07 68.73 21.91
N SER A 127 2.72 69.87 21.31
CA SER A 127 2.16 71.03 22.02
C SER A 127 0.73 70.79 22.50
N THR A 128 -0.04 70.00 21.77
CA THR A 128 -1.43 69.66 22.12
C THR A 128 -1.52 68.48 23.10
N ASN A 129 -0.49 67.64 23.18
CA ASN A 129 -0.50 66.48 24.07
C ASN A 129 -0.12 66.87 25.51
N SER A 130 -1.13 66.93 26.38
CA SER A 130 -0.98 67.29 27.79
C SER A 130 -0.14 66.31 28.63
N ASN A 131 0.28 65.17 28.07
CA ASN A 131 1.10 64.16 28.74
C ASN A 131 2.53 64.11 28.20
N LEU A 132 3.01 65.16 27.54
CA LEU A 132 4.37 65.22 27.00
C LEU A 132 5.46 64.91 28.04
N GLU A 133 5.24 65.34 29.29
CA GLU A 133 6.12 65.00 30.43
C GLU A 133 6.28 63.48 30.63
N ASN A 134 5.22 62.69 30.43
CA ASN A 134 5.27 61.23 30.59
C ASN A 134 6.10 60.56 29.50
N LEU A 135 6.11 61.11 28.28
CA LEU A 135 6.89 60.57 27.15
C LEU A 135 8.40 60.79 27.31
N ILE A 136 8.81 61.73 28.16
CA ILE A 136 10.23 62.02 28.46
C ILE A 136 10.73 61.19 29.65
N LEU A 137 9.82 60.74 30.52
CA LEU A 137 10.13 60.03 31.76
C LEU A 137 10.15 58.50 31.61
N GLU A 138 9.62 57.96 30.50
CA GLU A 138 9.69 56.55 30.12
C GLU A 138 10.92 56.27 29.24
#